data_AF-A0A976CPH7-F1
#
_entry.id   AF-A0A976CPH7-F1
#
_cell.length_a   1.000
_cell.length_b   1.000
_cell.length_c   1.000
_cell.angle_alpha   90.00
_cell.angle_beta   90.00
_cell.angle_gamma   90.00
#
_symmetry.space_group_name_H-M   'P 1'
#
loop_
_entity.id
_entity.type
_entity.pdbx_description
1 polymer ?
#
loop_
_entity_poly.entity_id
_entity_poly.type
_entity_poly.pdbx_seq_one_letter_code
_entity_poly.pdbx_strand_id
1 'polypeptide(L)'
;MRLMQEAPHASFAIESAQEIIPILWEFVQPKRVIDVGCGTGTWLSAFKEFGVKDILGIDGDWVDRKMLEIPETNFLVLDLSQPLSVEQQFDLVVSLEVAEHLPSECARVFVNSLVKLGPVILFSAAVPFQGGTNHLNEQWPDYWAKLFQEQGYVAIDCVRNKIWQNERVKWYYAQNILIFANAEYLTTNPILQKEASRTNILQLSLIHPQLYLRTASEATKLRQEIKDALALKDPRISLKKLFLALLPLTKSRLSRKIKQLF
;
A
#
# COMPACT_ATOMS: atom_id res chain seq x y z
N MET A 1 -5.69 -14.59 25.95
CA MET A 1 -5.78 -15.74 25.02
C MET A 1 -4.96 -15.37 23.79
N ARG A 2 -3.70 -15.84 23.72
CA ARG A 2 -2.79 -15.65 22.59
C ARG A 2 -3.43 -16.29 21.35
N LEU A 3 -3.79 -15.47 20.37
CA LEU A 3 -4.05 -15.95 19.03
C LEU A 3 -2.73 -15.85 18.26
N MET A 4 -2.42 -16.97 17.62
CA MET A 4 -1.17 -17.29 16.96
C MET A 4 -0.74 -16.20 15.96
N GLN A 5 0.50 -15.75 16.10
CA GLN A 5 1.31 -15.23 15.00
C GLN A 5 1.62 -16.41 14.09
N GLU A 6 0.77 -16.67 13.11
CA GLU A 6 1.25 -17.28 11.87
C GLU A 6 1.63 -16.12 10.95
N ALA A 7 2.67 -16.31 10.14
CA ALA A 7 3.16 -15.33 9.18
C ALA A 7 2.76 -15.75 7.74
N PRO A 8 1.52 -15.53 7.29
CA PRO A 8 1.16 -15.72 5.88
C PRO A 8 1.55 -14.52 5.01
N HIS A 9 1.95 -13.38 5.58
CA HIS A 9 2.13 -12.14 4.82
C HIS A 9 3.44 -12.08 4.01
N ALA A 10 4.54 -12.66 4.51
CA ALA A 10 5.84 -12.62 3.83
C ALA A 10 5.84 -13.36 2.48
N SER A 11 5.19 -14.53 2.39
CA SER A 11 5.16 -15.36 1.18
C SER A 11 4.42 -14.72 -0.01
N PHE A 12 3.59 -13.70 0.23
CA PHE A 12 2.76 -13.09 -0.80
C PHE A 12 3.34 -11.79 -1.36
N ALA A 13 4.08 -11.04 -0.53
CA ALA A 13 4.82 -9.88 -0.98
C ALA A 13 5.99 -10.29 -1.89
N ILE A 14 6.67 -11.39 -1.56
CA ILE A 14 7.83 -11.86 -2.34
C ILE A 14 7.48 -12.22 -3.79
N GLU A 15 6.36 -12.91 -4.00
CA GLU A 15 5.92 -13.30 -5.36
C GLU A 15 5.61 -12.05 -6.20
N SER A 16 4.92 -11.05 -5.62
CA SER A 16 4.66 -9.79 -6.31
C SER A 16 5.96 -9.02 -6.61
N ALA A 17 6.91 -9.01 -5.68
CA ALA A 17 8.20 -8.36 -5.88
C ALA A 17 8.99 -9.02 -7.03
N GLN A 18 9.01 -10.36 -7.07
CA GLN A 18 9.68 -11.12 -8.13
C GLN A 18 9.09 -10.88 -9.53
N GLU A 19 7.80 -10.54 -9.61
CA GLU A 19 7.16 -10.15 -10.88
C GLU A 19 7.40 -8.69 -11.26
N ILE A 20 7.40 -7.79 -10.28
CA ILE A 20 7.44 -6.34 -10.51
C ILE A 20 8.87 -5.84 -10.72
N ILE A 21 9.85 -6.39 -10.01
CA ILE A 21 11.26 -5.96 -10.11
C ILE A 21 11.82 -6.10 -11.53
N PRO A 22 11.63 -7.22 -12.26
CA PRO A 22 12.10 -7.34 -13.64
C PRO A 22 11.49 -6.28 -14.58
N ILE A 23 10.20 -5.95 -14.38
CA ILE A 23 9.52 -4.88 -15.12
C ILE A 23 10.13 -3.52 -14.77
N LEU A 24 10.35 -3.25 -13.48
CA LEU A 24 10.98 -2.03 -13.01
C LEU A 24 12.39 -1.87 -13.58
N TRP A 25 13.12 -2.97 -13.77
CA TRP A 25 14.47 -2.99 -14.32
C TRP A 25 14.55 -2.49 -15.76
N GLU A 26 13.45 -2.57 -16.52
CA GLU A 26 13.36 -1.95 -17.86
C GLU A 26 13.45 -0.42 -17.80
N PHE A 27 13.10 0.17 -16.65
CA PHE A 27 12.97 1.61 -16.45
C PHE A 27 14.06 2.21 -15.56
N VAL A 28 14.41 1.50 -14.49
CA VAL A 28 15.33 1.93 -13.44
C VAL A 28 16.20 0.75 -13.06
N GLN A 29 17.53 0.91 -13.11
CA GLN A 29 18.50 -0.12 -12.73
C GLN A 29 19.25 0.34 -11.48
N PRO A 30 18.57 0.38 -10.32
CA PRO A 30 19.12 1.00 -9.12
C PRO A 30 20.30 0.19 -8.57
N LYS A 31 21.34 0.89 -8.11
CA LYS A 31 22.45 0.28 -7.36
C LYS A 31 22.19 0.33 -5.86
N ARG A 32 21.43 1.35 -5.43
CA ARG A 32 21.03 1.60 -4.04
C ARG A 32 19.52 1.71 -3.94
N VAL A 33 18.91 0.90 -3.06
CA VAL A 33 17.45 0.90 -2.84
C VAL A 33 17.16 1.15 -1.36
N ILE A 34 16.23 2.06 -1.08
CA ILE A 34 15.64 2.23 0.25
C ILE A 34 14.17 1.82 0.19
N ASP A 35 13.70 1.08 1.19
CA ASP A 35 12.29 0.70 1.34
C ASP A 35 11.74 1.27 2.65
N VAL A 36 10.80 2.20 2.55
CA VAL A 36 10.21 2.95 3.66
C VAL A 36 8.84 2.34 3.97
N GLY A 37 8.71 1.77 5.16
CA GLY A 37 7.64 0.83 5.52
C GLY A 37 7.94 -0.59 5.03
N CYS A 38 9.20 -1.02 5.16
CA CYS A 38 9.67 -2.27 4.57
C CYS A 38 9.14 -3.55 5.25
N GLY A 39 8.49 -3.43 6.41
CA GLY A 39 8.11 -4.56 7.26
C GLY A 39 9.33 -5.43 7.59
N THR A 40 9.26 -6.71 7.23
CA THR A 40 10.37 -7.67 7.38
C THR A 40 11.47 -7.54 6.32
N GLY A 41 11.33 -6.62 5.35
CA GLY A 41 12.31 -6.39 4.28
C GLY A 41 12.12 -7.30 3.06
N THR A 42 10.93 -7.87 2.84
CA THR A 42 10.66 -8.81 1.74
C THR A 42 10.91 -8.23 0.34
N TRP A 43 10.59 -6.96 0.10
CA TRP A 43 10.91 -6.33 -1.20
C TRP A 43 12.41 -6.15 -1.37
N LEU A 44 13.11 -5.74 -0.31
CA LEU A 44 14.57 -5.58 -0.32
C LEU A 44 15.32 -6.91 -0.48
N SER A 45 14.79 -8.02 0.06
CA SER A 45 15.36 -9.35 -0.16
C SER A 45 15.29 -9.73 -1.65
N ALA A 46 14.14 -9.49 -2.30
CA ALA A 46 14.00 -9.69 -3.74
C ALA A 46 14.93 -8.77 -4.58
N PHE A 47 15.08 -7.50 -4.21
CA PHE A 47 16.04 -6.60 -4.87
C PHE A 47 17.48 -7.12 -4.76
N LYS A 48 17.88 -7.66 -3.59
CA LYS A 48 19.19 -8.28 -3.42
C LYS A 48 19.38 -9.50 -4.31
N GLU A 49 18.38 -10.38 -4.41
CA GLU A 49 18.42 -11.53 -5.32
C GLU A 49 18.57 -11.08 -6.78
N PHE A 50 17.96 -9.97 -7.15
CA PHE A 50 18.08 -9.37 -8.48
C PHE A 50 19.42 -8.63 -8.72
N GLY A 51 20.27 -8.51 -7.69
CA GLY A 51 21.64 -8.00 -7.82
C GLY A 51 21.88 -6.59 -7.25
N VAL A 52 20.90 -5.98 -6.58
CA VAL A 52 21.11 -4.72 -5.84
C VAL A 52 22.00 -4.99 -4.63
N LYS A 53 23.06 -4.19 -4.45
CA LYS A 53 24.08 -4.43 -3.43
C LYS A 53 23.89 -3.60 -2.17
N ASP A 54 23.40 -2.37 -2.32
CA ASP A 54 23.19 -1.45 -1.20
C ASP A 54 21.69 -1.30 -0.96
N ILE A 55 21.24 -1.75 0.19
CA ILE A 55 19.83 -1.70 0.59
C ILE A 55 19.69 -1.11 1.99
N LEU A 56 18.60 -0.38 2.22
CA LEU A 56 18.22 0.07 3.55
C LEU A 56 16.70 -0.07 3.73
N GLY A 57 16.27 -0.79 4.75
CA GLY A 57 14.87 -0.85 5.17
C GLY A 57 14.61 0.11 6.32
N ILE A 58 13.46 0.78 6.30
CA ILE A 58 12.99 1.61 7.40
C ILE A 58 11.60 1.15 7.78
N ASP A 59 11.39 0.82 9.05
CA ASP A 59 10.05 0.55 9.60
C ASP A 59 10.07 0.83 11.11
N GLY A 60 8.94 0.60 11.79
CA GLY A 60 8.82 0.85 13.22
C GLY A 60 9.49 -0.19 14.12
N ASP A 61 9.43 0.08 15.42
CA ASP A 61 9.96 -0.79 16.48
C ASP A 61 9.13 -2.08 16.67
N TRP A 62 7.92 -2.12 16.12
CA TRP A 62 7.00 -3.27 16.17
C TRP A 62 7.44 -4.45 15.29
N VAL A 63 8.35 -4.25 14.34
CA VAL A 63 8.87 -5.32 13.49
C VAL A 63 9.80 -6.22 14.31
N ASP A 64 9.50 -7.52 14.37
CA ASP A 64 10.37 -8.51 15.03
C ASP A 64 11.66 -8.69 14.22
N ARG A 65 12.80 -8.30 14.82
CA ARG A 65 14.12 -8.39 14.19
C ARG A 65 14.50 -9.81 13.78
N LYS A 66 13.95 -10.83 14.44
CA LYS A 66 14.18 -12.25 14.09
C LYS A 66 13.50 -12.69 12.81
N MET A 67 12.51 -11.90 12.35
CA MET A 67 11.75 -12.16 11.12
C MET A 67 12.29 -11.40 9.92
N LEU A 68 13.38 -10.62 10.08
CA LEU A 68 13.97 -9.87 8.98
C LEU A 68 14.51 -10.80 7.90
N GLU A 69 14.18 -10.48 6.65
CA GLU A 69 14.69 -11.14 5.44
C GLU A 69 15.92 -10.42 4.87
N ILE A 70 16.35 -9.35 5.55
CA ILE A 70 17.55 -8.57 5.27
C ILE A 70 18.46 -8.54 6.51
N PRO A 71 19.76 -8.26 6.37
CA PRO A 71 20.63 -8.09 7.54
C PRO A 71 20.10 -6.98 8.45
N GLU A 72 20.14 -7.20 9.76
CA GLU A 72 19.70 -6.20 10.76
C GLU A 72 20.48 -4.87 10.63
N THR A 73 21.74 -4.93 10.17
CA THR A 73 22.56 -3.75 9.85
C THR A 73 22.02 -2.90 8.71
N ASN A 74 21.11 -3.45 7.90
CA ASN A 74 20.42 -2.78 6.80
C ASN A 74 18.98 -2.44 7.17
N PHE A 75 18.63 -2.41 8.46
CA PHE A 75 17.31 -2.05 8.95
C PHE A 75 17.42 -0.90 9.95
N LEU A 76 16.63 0.16 9.76
CA LEU A 76 16.57 1.32 10.64
C LEU A 76 15.17 1.48 11.24
N VAL A 77 15.12 1.72 12.55
CA VAL A 77 13.87 2.01 13.26
C VAL A 77 13.59 3.50 13.21
N LEU A 78 12.54 3.92 12.52
CA LEU A 78 12.06 5.31 12.53
C LEU A 78 10.53 5.38 12.59
N ASP A 79 10.01 6.44 13.19
CA ASP A 79 8.58 6.78 13.11
C ASP A 79 8.27 7.43 11.75
N LEU A 80 7.58 6.69 10.89
CA LEU A 80 7.20 7.14 9.54
C LEU A 80 6.17 8.28 9.53
N SER A 81 5.55 8.60 10.67
CA SER A 81 4.69 9.78 10.83
C SER A 81 5.48 11.08 10.99
N GLN A 82 6.79 10.99 11.21
CA GLN A 82 7.70 12.11 11.42
C GLN A 82 8.64 12.31 10.20
N PRO A 83 9.29 13.48 10.08
CA PRO A 83 10.32 13.68 9.06
C PRO A 83 11.44 12.65 9.17
N LEU A 84 11.73 11.93 8.08
CA LEU A 84 12.82 10.95 8.05
C LEU A 84 14.17 11.66 7.92
N SER A 85 15.10 11.33 8.82
CA SER A 85 16.46 11.84 8.82
C SER A 85 17.41 10.72 8.40
N VAL A 86 17.61 10.60 7.09
CA VAL A 86 18.54 9.64 6.46
C VAL A 86 19.48 10.47 5.58
N GLU A 87 20.78 10.39 5.84
CA GLU A 87 21.77 11.23 5.14
C GLU A 87 22.11 10.71 3.74
N GLN A 88 21.86 9.42 3.47
CA GLN A 88 22.19 8.79 2.21
C GLN A 88 21.11 9.03 1.15
N GLN A 89 21.55 9.27 -0.09
CA GLN A 89 20.70 9.27 -1.28
C GLN A 89 20.69 7.87 -1.93
N PHE A 90 19.56 7.50 -2.48
CA PHE A 90 19.29 6.22 -3.13
C PHE A 90 18.88 6.43 -4.59
N ASP A 91 19.09 5.43 -5.43
CA ASP A 91 18.68 5.49 -6.84
C ASP A 91 17.18 5.21 -6.99
N LEU A 92 16.62 4.43 -6.06
CA LEU A 92 15.21 4.09 -5.97
C LEU A 92 14.75 4.09 -4.52
N VAL A 93 13.63 4.76 -4.27
CA VAL A 93 12.87 4.75 -3.03
C VAL A 93 11.64 3.87 -3.23
N VAL A 94 11.36 2.96 -2.31
CA VAL A 94 10.19 2.08 -2.33
C VAL A 94 9.32 2.42 -1.13
N SER A 95 8.00 2.47 -1.31
CA SER A 95 7.02 2.63 -0.24
C SER A 95 5.68 2.08 -0.73
N LEU A 96 5.37 0.83 -0.37
CA LEU A 96 4.25 0.09 -0.93
C LEU A 96 3.26 -0.37 0.15
N GLU A 97 2.02 0.12 0.09
CA GLU A 97 0.96 -0.14 1.09
C GLU A 97 1.37 0.31 2.51
N VAL A 98 1.82 1.56 2.61
CA VAL A 98 2.34 2.16 3.84
C VAL A 98 1.57 3.41 4.24
N ALA A 99 1.37 4.33 3.30
CA ALA A 99 0.87 5.68 3.59
C ALA A 99 -0.56 5.69 4.13
N GLU A 100 -1.36 4.65 3.85
CA GLU A 100 -2.71 4.46 4.38
C GLU A 100 -2.73 4.16 5.87
N HIS A 101 -1.64 3.67 6.46
CA HIS A 101 -1.53 3.40 7.89
C HIS A 101 -1.16 4.66 8.70
N LEU A 102 -0.71 5.71 8.02
CA LEU A 102 -0.33 6.97 8.65
C LEU A 102 -1.55 7.87 8.84
N PRO A 103 -1.57 8.74 9.87
CA PRO A 103 -2.56 9.79 9.98
C PRO A 103 -2.54 10.70 8.74
N SER A 104 -3.70 11.16 8.29
CA SER A 104 -3.80 11.94 7.04
C SER A 104 -3.06 13.29 7.10
N GLU A 105 -2.91 13.86 8.29
CA GLU A 105 -2.10 15.04 8.57
C GLU A 105 -0.60 14.83 8.30
N CYS A 106 -0.12 13.59 8.33
CA CYS A 106 1.28 13.26 8.07
C CYS A 106 1.59 13.07 6.57
N ALA A 107 0.58 13.00 5.69
CA ALA A 107 0.76 12.68 4.28
C ALA A 107 1.80 13.56 3.57
N ARG A 108 1.77 14.88 3.82
CA ARG A 108 2.72 15.83 3.24
C ARG A 108 4.13 15.63 3.79
N VAL A 109 4.28 15.40 5.10
CA VAL A 109 5.58 15.15 5.73
C VAL A 109 6.19 13.83 5.21
N PHE A 110 5.35 12.82 5.01
CA PHE A 110 5.76 11.53 4.47
C PHE A 110 6.26 11.66 3.04
N VAL A 111 5.47 12.27 2.13
CA VAL A 111 5.90 12.53 0.75
C VAL A 111 7.18 13.38 0.72
N ASN A 112 7.28 14.43 1.53
CA ASN A 112 8.48 15.25 1.65
C ASN A 112 9.71 14.46 2.11
N SER A 113 9.51 13.40 2.90
CA SER A 113 10.60 12.52 3.31
C SER A 113 11.04 11.62 2.15
N LEU A 114 10.10 11.01 1.43
CA LEU A 114 10.42 10.13 0.29
C LEU A 114 11.19 10.86 -0.82
N VAL A 115 10.76 12.07 -1.20
CA VAL A 115 11.40 12.84 -2.28
C VAL A 115 12.81 13.33 -1.94
N LYS A 116 13.19 13.35 -0.65
CA LYS A 116 14.55 13.69 -0.21
C LYS A 116 15.50 12.50 -0.29
N LEU A 117 14.98 11.27 -0.41
CA LEU A 117 15.77 10.04 -0.37
C LEU A 117 16.29 9.62 -1.75
N GLY A 118 15.66 10.05 -2.84
CA GLY A 118 16.12 9.68 -4.18
C GLY A 118 15.22 10.18 -5.30
N PRO A 119 15.73 10.20 -6.54
CA PRO A 119 15.07 10.82 -7.68
C PRO A 119 13.91 10.00 -8.26
N VAL A 120 13.79 8.72 -7.89
CA VAL A 120 12.73 7.82 -8.36
C VAL A 120 12.11 7.10 -7.17
N ILE A 121 10.77 7.05 -7.16
CA ILE A 121 9.96 6.49 -6.09
C ILE A 121 8.99 5.47 -6.70
N LEU A 122 9.05 4.23 -6.24
CA LEU A 122 8.02 3.22 -6.47
C LEU A 122 7.04 3.25 -5.30
N PHE A 123 5.81 3.65 -5.57
CA PHE A 123 4.85 3.99 -4.52
C PHE A 123 3.51 3.30 -4.73
N SER A 124 2.91 2.83 -3.64
CA SER A 124 1.51 2.41 -3.60
C SER A 124 0.91 2.71 -2.23
N ALA A 125 -0.39 3.00 -2.21
CA ALA A 125 -1.15 3.16 -0.98
C ALA A 125 -2.62 2.81 -1.25
N ALA A 126 -3.30 2.31 -0.22
CA ALA A 126 -4.68 1.89 -0.33
C ALA A 126 -5.63 3.03 -0.76
N VAL A 127 -6.54 2.71 -1.69
CA VAL A 127 -7.64 3.61 -2.11
C VAL A 127 -8.82 3.56 -1.13
N PRO A 128 -9.73 4.55 -1.14
CA PRO A 128 -10.90 4.53 -0.27
C PRO A 128 -11.73 3.24 -0.40
N PHE A 129 -12.07 2.66 0.74
CA PHE A 129 -12.80 1.39 0.86
C PHE A 129 -12.04 0.16 0.35
N GLN A 130 -10.73 0.26 0.13
CA GLN A 130 -9.89 -0.91 -0.11
C GLN A 130 -9.95 -1.87 1.10
N GLY A 131 -10.00 -1.29 2.30
CA GLY A 131 -10.00 -2.00 3.56
C GLY A 131 -8.62 -2.60 3.87
N GLY A 132 -8.49 -3.11 5.08
CA GLY A 132 -7.24 -3.64 5.61
C GLY A 132 -7.17 -3.42 7.12
N THR A 133 -6.02 -3.69 7.71
CA THR A 133 -5.83 -3.57 9.16
C THR A 133 -5.29 -2.19 9.49
N ASN A 134 -6.01 -1.41 10.30
CA ASN A 134 -5.58 -0.08 10.75
C ASN A 134 -5.29 0.91 9.61
N HIS A 135 -6.13 0.91 8.56
CA HIS A 135 -6.08 1.97 7.55
C HIS A 135 -6.72 3.24 8.12
N LEU A 136 -5.98 4.34 8.11
CA LEU A 136 -6.37 5.66 8.60
C LEU A 136 -6.51 6.69 7.47
N ASN A 137 -5.73 6.54 6.39
CA ASN A 137 -5.59 7.52 5.33
C ASN A 137 -5.64 6.87 3.93
N GLU A 138 -6.73 6.14 3.67
CA GLU A 138 -7.01 5.63 2.33
C GLU A 138 -7.30 6.80 1.37
N GLN A 139 -6.49 6.97 0.32
CA GLN A 139 -6.56 8.10 -0.60
C GLN A 139 -6.35 7.66 -2.05
N TRP A 140 -6.96 8.39 -2.97
CA TRP A 140 -6.84 8.12 -4.40
C TRP A 140 -5.41 8.33 -4.91
N PRO A 141 -4.95 7.60 -5.94
CA PRO A 141 -3.64 7.83 -6.57
C PRO A 141 -3.44 9.29 -7.02
N ASP A 142 -4.50 9.96 -7.48
CA ASP A 142 -4.45 11.38 -7.86
C ASP A 142 -4.11 12.32 -6.68
N TYR A 143 -4.53 11.98 -5.46
CA TYR A 143 -4.17 12.74 -4.26
C TYR A 143 -2.66 12.66 -4.00
N TRP A 144 -2.09 11.46 -4.06
CA TRP A 144 -0.66 11.23 -3.88
C TRP A 144 0.15 11.87 -5.01
N ALA A 145 -0.31 11.73 -6.26
CA ALA A 145 0.31 12.33 -7.42
C ALA A 145 0.39 13.85 -7.32
N LYS A 146 -0.64 14.50 -6.79
CA LYS A 146 -0.61 15.94 -6.52
C LYS A 146 0.46 16.31 -5.49
N LEU A 147 0.58 15.56 -4.39
CA LEU A 147 1.60 15.82 -3.38
C LEU A 147 3.02 15.66 -3.94
N PHE A 148 3.26 14.63 -4.75
CA PHE A 148 4.54 14.44 -5.44
C PHE A 148 4.81 15.55 -6.47
N GLN A 149 3.80 15.96 -7.23
CA GLN A 149 3.89 17.06 -8.20
C GLN A 149 4.31 18.38 -7.55
N GLU A 150 3.78 18.69 -6.37
CA GLU A 150 4.17 19.87 -5.60
C GLU A 150 5.64 19.83 -5.14
N GLN A 151 6.29 18.66 -5.17
CA GLN A 151 7.73 18.47 -4.90
C GLN A 151 8.57 18.31 -6.18
N GLY A 152 7.99 18.55 -7.37
CA GLY A 152 8.70 18.46 -8.65
C GLY A 152 8.82 17.03 -9.21
N TYR A 153 8.00 16.09 -8.74
CA TYR A 153 7.96 14.71 -9.24
C TYR A 153 6.78 14.51 -10.19
N VAL A 154 6.98 13.71 -11.22
CA VAL A 154 5.95 13.38 -12.22
C VAL A 154 5.46 11.96 -11.99
N ALA A 155 4.14 11.76 -11.98
CA ALA A 155 3.51 10.44 -11.91
C ALA A 155 3.65 9.69 -13.24
N ILE A 156 3.99 8.41 -13.18
CA ILE A 156 4.27 7.56 -14.34
C ILE A 156 3.62 6.20 -14.13
N ASP A 157 2.68 5.87 -15.01
CA ASP A 157 1.89 4.65 -14.96
C ASP A 157 2.32 3.65 -16.04
N CYS A 158 3.53 3.11 -15.87
CA CYS A 158 4.13 2.15 -16.81
C CYS A 158 4.24 0.72 -16.27
N VAL A 159 3.80 0.50 -15.03
CA VAL A 159 3.86 -0.80 -14.36
C VAL A 159 2.50 -1.49 -14.37
N ARG A 160 1.42 -0.79 -14.00
CA ARG A 160 0.09 -1.40 -13.79
C ARG A 160 -0.43 -2.12 -15.02
N ASN A 161 -0.28 -1.54 -16.21
CA ASN A 161 -0.69 -2.14 -17.47
C ASN A 161 0.00 -3.50 -17.77
N LYS A 162 1.20 -3.74 -17.24
CA LYS A 162 1.96 -4.98 -17.42
C LYS A 162 1.57 -6.07 -16.41
N ILE A 163 1.04 -5.69 -15.24
CA ILE A 163 0.74 -6.61 -14.13
C ILE A 163 -0.76 -6.75 -13.83
N TRP A 164 -1.64 -5.97 -14.47
CA TRP A 164 -3.06 -5.86 -14.11
C TRP A 164 -3.80 -7.21 -14.00
N GLN A 165 -3.48 -8.16 -14.88
CA GLN A 165 -4.10 -9.50 -14.89
C GLN A 165 -3.14 -10.60 -14.41
N ASN A 166 -1.97 -10.25 -13.88
CA ASN A 166 -1.00 -11.23 -13.41
C ASN A 166 -1.43 -11.76 -12.03
N GLU A 167 -1.91 -13.00 -11.98
CA GLU A 167 -2.41 -13.62 -10.75
C GLU A 167 -1.32 -13.86 -9.68
N ARG A 168 -0.05 -13.85 -10.08
CA ARG A 168 1.11 -13.90 -9.17
C ARG A 168 1.36 -12.57 -8.46
N VAL A 169 0.79 -11.49 -8.97
CA VAL A 169 0.84 -10.16 -8.34
C VAL A 169 -0.43 -9.95 -7.53
N LYS A 170 -0.29 -9.50 -6.28
CA LYS A 170 -1.44 -9.13 -5.48
C LYS A 170 -2.17 -7.96 -6.11
N TRP A 171 -3.50 -8.09 -6.22
CA TRP A 171 -4.33 -7.13 -6.93
C TRP A 171 -4.20 -5.69 -6.42
N TYR A 172 -3.89 -5.49 -5.13
CA TYR A 172 -3.71 -4.17 -4.56
C TYR A 172 -2.42 -3.51 -5.07
N TYR A 173 -1.34 -4.27 -5.26
CA TYR A 173 -0.15 -3.75 -5.97
C TYR A 173 -0.47 -3.46 -7.44
N ALA A 174 -1.14 -4.39 -8.14
CA ALA A 174 -1.53 -4.20 -9.53
C ALA A 174 -2.42 -2.95 -9.73
N GLN A 175 -3.22 -2.60 -8.73
CA GLN A 175 -4.09 -1.42 -8.73
C GLN A 175 -3.36 -0.13 -8.39
N ASN A 176 -2.55 -0.14 -7.34
CA ASN A 176 -2.12 1.08 -6.65
C ASN A 176 -0.71 1.53 -7.05
N ILE A 177 0.12 0.63 -7.61
CA ILE A 177 1.54 0.93 -7.83
C ILE A 177 1.72 1.96 -8.94
N LEU A 178 2.52 2.98 -8.67
CA LEU A 178 2.94 4.00 -9.61
C LEU A 178 4.43 4.29 -9.42
N ILE A 179 5.06 4.81 -10.47
CA ILE A 179 6.40 5.40 -10.37
C ILE A 179 6.23 6.92 -10.29
N PHE A 180 6.99 7.55 -9.40
CA PHE A 180 7.17 9.00 -9.36
C PHE A 180 8.63 9.31 -9.61
N ALA A 181 8.94 10.18 -10.57
CA ALA A 181 10.31 10.55 -10.87
C ALA A 181 10.49 12.07 -10.88
N ASN A 182 11.60 12.54 -10.33
CA ASN A 182 11.98 13.93 -10.36
C ASN A 182 12.12 14.41 -11.83
N ALA A 183 11.63 15.61 -12.13
CA ALA A 183 11.64 16.14 -13.50
C ALA A 183 13.05 16.27 -14.11
N GLU A 184 14.08 16.57 -13.30
CA GLU A 184 15.47 16.62 -13.75
C GLU A 184 15.98 15.23 -14.11
N TYR A 185 15.69 14.21 -13.28
CA TYR A 185 16.07 12.83 -13.55
C TYR A 185 15.48 12.32 -14.88
N LEU A 186 14.23 12.69 -15.20
CA LEU A 186 13.60 12.33 -16.47
C LEU A 186 14.36 12.84 -17.70
N THR A 187 15.06 13.97 -17.61
CA THR A 187 15.89 14.47 -18.72
C THR A 187 17.07 13.53 -19.04
N THR A 188 17.50 12.73 -18.07
CA THR A 188 18.61 11.79 -18.17
C THR A 188 18.16 10.34 -18.42
N ASN A 189 16.85 10.06 -18.33
CA ASN A 189 16.26 8.74 -18.54
C ASN A 189 15.19 8.78 -19.65
N PRO A 190 15.58 8.63 -20.94
CA PRO A 190 14.65 8.74 -22.07
C PRO A 190 13.54 7.69 -22.07
N ILE A 191 13.78 6.51 -21.49
CA ILE A 191 12.77 5.44 -21.40
C ILE A 191 11.65 5.90 -20.48
N LEU A 192 12.02 6.34 -19.27
CA LEU A 192 11.04 6.78 -18.27
C LEU A 192 10.37 8.11 -18.68
N GLN A 193 11.08 9.01 -19.36
CA GLN A 193 10.50 10.23 -19.94
C GLN A 193 9.41 9.91 -20.98
N LYS A 194 9.65 8.92 -21.83
CA LYS A 194 8.67 8.48 -22.83
C LYS A 194 7.42 7.91 -22.16
N GLU A 195 7.58 7.11 -21.12
CA GLU A 195 6.45 6.56 -20.36
C GLU A 195 5.70 7.64 -19.57
N ALA A 196 6.40 8.65 -19.05
CA ALA A 196 5.77 9.83 -18.45
C ALA A 196 4.87 10.55 -19.47
N SER A 197 5.32 10.73 -20.72
CA SER A 197 4.52 11.36 -21.78
C SER A 197 3.27 10.57 -22.19
N ARG A 198 3.27 9.26 -21.93
CA ARG A 198 2.16 8.33 -22.22
C ARG A 198 1.20 8.17 -21.06
N THR A 199 1.60 8.60 -19.86
CA THR A 199 0.79 8.47 -18.66
C THR A 199 -0.40 9.41 -18.73
N ASN A 200 -1.60 8.85 -18.66
CA ASN A 200 -2.82 9.64 -18.57
C ASN A 200 -3.03 10.09 -17.12
N ILE A 201 -2.48 11.26 -16.78
CA ILE A 201 -2.58 11.84 -15.43
C ILE A 201 -4.03 12.10 -14.97
N LEU A 202 -5.00 12.13 -15.90
CA LEU A 202 -6.42 12.30 -15.57
C LEU A 202 -7.12 10.98 -15.24
N GLN A 203 -6.40 9.86 -15.28
CA GLN A 203 -6.96 8.52 -15.12
C GLN A 203 -6.07 7.64 -14.21
N LEU A 204 -5.54 8.20 -13.12
CA LEU A 204 -4.74 7.44 -12.18
C LEU A 204 -5.59 6.60 -11.22
N SER A 205 -6.77 7.10 -10.84
CA SER A 205 -7.75 6.38 -10.00
C SER A 205 -8.44 5.25 -10.77
N LEU A 206 -7.83 4.06 -10.72
CA LEU A 206 -8.38 2.83 -11.29
C LEU A 206 -8.83 1.88 -10.16
N ILE A 207 -9.90 1.13 -10.40
CA ILE A 207 -10.37 0.08 -9.49
C ILE A 207 -10.21 -1.28 -10.16
N HIS A 208 -9.46 -2.16 -9.50
CA HIS A 208 -9.27 -3.53 -9.93
C HIS A 208 -10.57 -4.33 -9.77
N PRO A 209 -10.92 -5.21 -10.73
CA PRO A 209 -12.14 -6.01 -10.65
C PRO A 209 -12.28 -6.82 -9.35
N GLN A 210 -11.17 -7.32 -8.79
CA GLN A 210 -11.21 -8.04 -7.52
C GLN A 210 -11.67 -7.17 -6.35
N LEU A 211 -11.22 -5.91 -6.26
CA LEU A 211 -11.71 -4.98 -5.24
C LEU A 211 -13.19 -4.69 -5.44
N TYR A 212 -13.59 -4.31 -6.66
CA TYR A 212 -14.98 -4.00 -6.97
C TYR A 212 -15.92 -5.17 -6.65
N LEU A 213 -15.60 -6.37 -7.14
CA LEU A 213 -16.44 -7.56 -6.97
C LEU A 213 -16.49 -7.99 -5.49
N ARG A 214 -15.39 -7.88 -4.76
CA ARG A 214 -15.37 -8.14 -3.32
C ARG A 214 -16.32 -7.20 -2.58
N THR A 215 -16.15 -5.89 -2.76
CA THR A 215 -16.96 -4.88 -2.09
C THR A 215 -18.44 -4.99 -2.48
N ALA A 216 -18.73 -5.22 -3.76
CA ALA A 216 -20.09 -5.41 -4.25
C ALA A 216 -20.74 -6.70 -3.68
N SER A 217 -19.97 -7.79 -3.56
CA SER A 217 -20.43 -9.05 -2.97
C SER A 217 -20.73 -8.89 -1.48
N GLU A 218 -19.83 -8.27 -0.73
CA GLU A 218 -20.02 -7.96 0.70
C GLU A 218 -21.26 -7.10 0.93
N ALA A 219 -21.45 -6.05 0.12
CA ALA A 219 -22.64 -5.19 0.18
C ALA A 219 -23.93 -5.95 -0.16
N THR A 220 -23.89 -6.84 -1.17
CA THR A 220 -25.04 -7.65 -1.58
C THR A 220 -25.43 -8.65 -0.49
N LYS A 221 -24.45 -9.33 0.10
CA LYS A 221 -24.66 -10.26 1.21
C LYS A 221 -25.29 -9.56 2.40
N LEU A 222 -24.76 -8.40 2.80
CA LEU A 222 -25.33 -7.59 3.88
C LEU A 222 -26.79 -7.20 3.60
N ARG A 223 -27.09 -6.74 2.37
CA ARG A 223 -28.46 -6.40 1.97
C ARG A 223 -29.40 -7.61 2.10
N GLN A 224 -28.94 -8.80 1.73
CA GLN A 224 -29.73 -10.02 1.86
C GLN A 224 -29.95 -10.39 3.33
N GLU A 225 -28.91 -10.34 4.16
CA GLU A 225 -29.01 -10.61 5.60
C GLU A 225 -29.99 -9.66 6.31
N ILE A 226 -30.01 -8.38 5.93
CA ILE A 226 -30.98 -7.40 6.42
C ILE A 226 -32.41 -7.77 5.99
N LYS A 227 -32.62 -8.12 4.71
CA LYS A 227 -33.94 -8.55 4.21
C LYS A 227 -34.45 -9.78 4.96
N ASP A 228 -33.58 -10.77 5.14
CA ASP A 228 -33.90 -12.01 5.85
C ASP A 228 -34.22 -11.74 7.33
N ALA A 229 -33.51 -10.82 7.97
CA ALA A 229 -33.81 -10.40 9.34
C ALA A 229 -35.18 -9.72 9.43
N LEU A 230 -35.53 -8.84 8.49
CA LEU A 230 -36.80 -8.11 8.47
C LEU A 230 -38.00 -9.00 8.12
N ALA A 231 -37.81 -10.09 7.36
CA ALA A 231 -38.87 -11.03 7.01
C ALA A 231 -39.32 -11.93 8.18
N LEU A 232 -38.60 -11.92 9.31
CA LEU A 232 -38.94 -12.72 10.48
C LEU A 232 -40.13 -12.16 11.23
N LYS A 233 -41.12 -13.03 11.50
CA LYS A 233 -42.35 -12.66 12.21
C LYS A 233 -42.13 -12.31 13.69
N ASP A 234 -41.06 -12.80 14.32
CA ASP A 234 -40.72 -12.42 15.70
C ASP A 234 -39.78 -11.20 15.71
N PRO A 235 -40.25 -10.03 16.17
CA PRO A 235 -39.46 -8.80 16.19
C PRO A 235 -38.18 -8.90 17.04
N ARG A 236 -38.14 -9.77 18.07
CA ARG A 236 -36.94 -9.96 18.91
C ARG A 236 -35.83 -10.70 18.16
N ILE A 237 -36.22 -11.67 17.32
CA ILE A 237 -35.28 -12.43 16.49
C ILE A 237 -34.78 -11.55 15.33
N SER A 238 -35.67 -10.73 14.76
CA SER A 238 -35.33 -9.74 13.73
C SER A 238 -34.27 -8.75 14.22
N LEU A 239 -34.47 -8.13 15.39
CA LEU A 239 -33.51 -7.20 16.00
C LEU A 239 -32.16 -7.86 16.31
N LYS A 240 -32.15 -9.08 16.86
CA LYS A 240 -30.90 -9.81 17.16
C LYS A 240 -30.13 -10.18 15.90
N LYS A 241 -30.80 -10.62 14.84
CA LYS A 241 -30.15 -10.92 13.55
C LYS A 241 -29.66 -9.67 12.84
N LEU A 242 -30.44 -8.59 12.84
CA LEU A 242 -30.02 -7.29 12.31
C LEU A 242 -28.77 -6.79 13.05
N PHE A 243 -28.73 -6.94 14.38
CA PHE A 243 -27.57 -6.63 15.19
C PHE A 243 -26.33 -7.46 14.80
N LEU A 244 -26.47 -8.76 14.62
CA LEU A 244 -25.37 -9.64 14.17
C LEU A 244 -24.90 -9.33 12.75
N ALA A 245 -25.80 -8.97 11.83
CA ALA A 245 -25.46 -8.58 10.46
C ALA A 245 -24.74 -7.22 10.39
N LEU A 246 -25.03 -6.31 11.33
CA LEU A 246 -24.38 -4.99 11.43
C LEU A 246 -23.09 -4.99 12.26
N LEU A 247 -22.85 -6.03 13.06
CA LEU A 247 -21.66 -6.18 13.90
C LEU A 247 -20.33 -6.04 13.13
N PRO A 248 -20.17 -6.64 11.93
CA PRO A 248 -18.97 -6.45 11.09
C PRO A 248 -18.72 -5.00 10.66
N LEU A 249 -19.77 -4.17 10.54
CA LEU A 249 -19.68 -2.77 10.12
C LEU A 249 -19.31 -1.82 11.27
N THR A 250 -19.37 -2.30 12.51
CA THR A 250 -19.18 -1.46 13.71
C THR A 250 -17.81 -1.69 14.36
N LYS A 251 -16.73 -1.64 13.58
CA LYS A 251 -15.39 -1.45 14.15
C LYS A 251 -15.26 -0.01 14.67
N SER A 252 -15.66 0.20 15.92
CA SER A 252 -15.01 1.07 16.94
C SER A 252 -15.92 1.98 17.79
N ARG A 253 -17.16 2.31 17.41
CA ARG A 253 -17.98 3.25 18.23
C ARG A 253 -19.39 2.79 18.62
N LEU A 254 -20.05 1.94 17.83
CA LEU A 254 -21.43 1.51 18.14
C LEU A 254 -21.48 0.36 19.17
N SER A 255 -20.47 -0.51 19.20
CA SER A 255 -20.47 -1.73 20.03
C SER A 255 -20.44 -1.49 21.54
N ARG A 256 -19.92 -0.34 22.01
CA ARG A 256 -19.86 0.00 23.45
C ARG A 256 -21.17 0.56 24.00
N LYS A 257 -21.84 1.47 23.28
CA LYS A 257 -23.14 2.02 23.72
C LYS A 257 -24.27 1.01 23.60
N ILE A 258 -24.19 0.07 22.65
CA ILE A 258 -25.27 -0.89 22.40
C ILE A 258 -25.18 -2.13 23.31
N LYS A 259 -23.99 -2.51 23.81
CA LYS A 259 -23.86 -3.53 24.86
C LYS A 259 -24.54 -3.19 26.19
N GLN A 260 -24.97 -1.93 26.37
CA GLN A 260 -25.74 -1.49 27.54
C GLN A 260 -27.26 -1.52 27.31
N LEU A 261 -27.72 -1.81 26.09
CA LEU A 261 -29.13 -1.82 25.70
C LEU A 261 -29.74 -3.24 25.64
N PHE A 262 -28.94 -4.28 25.90
CA PHE A 262 -29.34 -5.69 26.05
C PHE A 262 -28.51 -6.34 27.17
#